data_AF-A0A8S3R8M0-F1
#
_entry.id   AF-A0A8S3R8M0-F1
#
_cell.length_a   1.000
_cell.length_b   1.000
_cell.length_c   1.000
_cell.angle_alpha   90.00
_cell.angle_beta   90.00
_cell.angle_gamma   90.00
#
_symmetry.space_group_name_H-M   'P 1'
#
loop_
_entity.id
_entity.type
_entity.pdbx_description
1 polymer ?
#
loop_
_entity_poly.entity_id
_entity_poly.type
_entity_poly.pdbx_seq_one_letter_code
_entity_poly.pdbx_strand_id
1 'polypeptide(L)'
;MNYSFQPQWRQWNYFPCQLPTMPTCGRCGNKHLYKVCYSLARSCYKCKKIGHYARMCKTSDKPKLELNALNSKQKSNRQIQRDKKRMDTYIQNKKTCRELPFSNLKDANFGKYLDVTCVIKTELKNVKQKYKDNQIDQQNHVNELQSQLEKLVNEIIQARQIITKFIDQTSDLKQENEKLSITVDQNKESEAETNQILEELIKKNSELSEELEEYKEFEEENTMFDSDGEETYFITNKDVDKMLEEQSDTHLKLVSKLEDENRTLKSKMEHLTSVQCANSTIEKQETRLNTETRMSPMDIVDKLIQNQNSKHSTKRSSKNSKRKSRVSKNTS
;
A
#
# COMPACT_ATOMS: atom_id res chain seq x y z
N MET A 1 -12.88 31.62 30.78
CA MET A 1 -14.28 32.06 30.99
C MET A 1 -15.11 31.54 29.83
N ASN A 2 -15.75 30.38 30.01
CA ASN A 2 -16.47 29.67 28.95
C ASN A 2 -17.97 29.94 29.08
N TYR A 3 -18.53 30.75 28.19
CA TYR A 3 -19.98 30.94 28.09
C TYR A 3 -20.58 29.83 27.23
N SER A 4 -21.24 28.88 27.89
CA SER A 4 -22.09 27.85 27.27
C SER A 4 -23.46 28.45 26.98
N PHE A 5 -23.72 28.73 25.70
CA PHE A 5 -25.03 29.18 25.22
C PHE A 5 -25.86 27.94 24.86
N GLN A 6 -26.62 27.40 25.82
CA GLN A 6 -27.62 26.37 25.53
C GLN A 6 -28.99 27.02 25.24
N PRO A 7 -29.60 26.78 24.07
CA PRO A 7 -30.91 27.34 23.73
C PRO A 7 -32.05 26.64 24.50
N GLN A 8 -32.87 27.45 25.17
CA GLN A 8 -33.92 27.09 26.14
C GLN A 8 -35.21 26.45 25.58
N TRP A 9 -35.25 25.94 24.34
CA TRP A 9 -36.50 25.54 23.67
C TRP A 9 -36.79 24.02 23.67
N ARG A 10 -36.38 23.28 24.70
CA ARG A 10 -36.82 21.88 24.90
C ARG A 10 -37.20 21.59 26.35
N GLN A 11 -38.16 22.33 26.89
CA GLN A 11 -38.96 21.83 27.99
C GLN A 11 -40.02 20.89 27.41
N TRP A 12 -39.70 19.59 27.40
CA TRP A 12 -40.69 18.55 27.17
C TRP A 12 -41.62 18.52 28.38
N ASN A 13 -42.70 19.29 28.31
CA ASN A 13 -43.87 19.04 29.14
C ASN A 13 -44.33 17.61 28.85
N TYR A 14 -44.08 16.71 29.79
CA TYR A 14 -44.75 15.42 29.92
C TYR A 14 -46.26 15.70 29.98
N PHE A 15 -46.92 15.76 28.83
CA PHE A 15 -48.36 15.56 28.77
C PHE A 15 -48.58 14.11 29.21
N PRO A 16 -49.31 13.84 30.30
CA PRO A 16 -49.68 12.48 30.65
C PRO A 16 -50.46 11.93 29.45
N CYS A 17 -49.89 10.92 28.78
CA CYS A 17 -50.54 10.20 27.69
C CYS A 17 -51.91 9.73 28.19
N GLN A 18 -52.96 10.47 27.86
CA GLN A 18 -54.33 9.99 27.98
C GLN A 18 -54.42 8.78 27.06
N LEU A 19 -54.28 7.59 27.66
CA LEU A 19 -54.51 6.31 26.99
C LEU A 19 -55.76 6.46 26.12
N PRO A 20 -55.70 6.11 24.83
CA PRO A 20 -56.81 6.33 23.90
C PRO A 20 -58.07 5.70 24.51
N THR A 21 -58.99 6.55 24.96
CA THR A 21 -60.23 6.11 25.56
C THR A 21 -60.95 5.27 24.51
N MET A 22 -61.09 3.97 24.77
CA MET A 22 -61.74 3.02 23.86
C MET A 22 -62.99 3.66 23.24
N PRO A 23 -63.04 3.83 21.90
CA PRO A 23 -64.12 4.57 21.26
C PRO A 23 -65.45 3.85 21.52
N THR A 24 -66.48 4.62 21.87
CA THR A 24 -67.84 4.09 22.02
C THR A 24 -68.35 3.57 20.67
N CYS A 25 -68.86 2.35 20.64
CA CYS A 25 -69.34 1.74 19.41
C CYS A 25 -70.58 2.47 18.88
N GLY A 26 -70.51 3.02 17.66
CA GLY A 26 -71.63 3.73 17.03
C GLY A 26 -72.87 2.88 16.73
N ARG A 27 -72.78 1.55 16.87
CA ARG A 27 -73.89 0.60 16.65
C ARG A 27 -74.72 0.36 17.91
N CYS A 28 -74.08 0.30 19.07
CA CYS A 28 -74.74 -0.07 20.34
C CYS A 28 -74.61 0.98 21.45
N GLY A 29 -73.63 1.88 21.36
CA GLY A 29 -73.31 2.90 22.37
C GLY A 29 -72.35 2.47 23.47
N ASN A 30 -71.93 1.20 23.54
CA ASN A 30 -71.02 0.69 24.57
C ASN A 30 -69.54 0.70 24.12
N LYS A 31 -68.59 0.66 25.06
CA LYS A 31 -67.15 0.63 24.78
C LYS A 31 -66.67 -0.80 24.48
N HIS A 32 -66.46 -1.13 23.22
CA HIS A 32 -65.87 -2.40 22.77
C HIS A 32 -65.33 -2.25 21.34
N LEU A 33 -64.52 -3.21 20.87
CA LEU A 33 -64.08 -3.23 19.48
C LEU A 33 -65.25 -3.51 18.54
N TYR A 34 -65.31 -2.81 17.40
CA TYR A 34 -66.40 -2.91 16.43
C TYR A 34 -66.74 -4.34 16.02
N LYS A 35 -65.73 -5.21 15.91
CA LYS A 35 -65.87 -6.61 15.52
C LYS A 35 -66.58 -7.49 16.57
N VAL A 36 -66.58 -7.09 17.83
CA VAL A 36 -67.15 -7.86 18.97
C VAL A 36 -68.49 -7.27 19.42
N CYS A 37 -69.19 -6.54 18.54
CA CYS A 37 -70.45 -5.89 18.90
C CYS A 37 -71.59 -6.89 19.07
N TYR A 38 -72.16 -6.99 20.28
CA TYR A 38 -73.35 -7.79 20.53
C TYR A 38 -74.58 -7.37 19.68
N SER A 39 -74.59 -6.15 19.12
CA SER A 39 -75.66 -5.69 18.24
C SER A 39 -75.56 -6.21 16.80
N LEU A 40 -74.47 -6.89 16.40
CA LEU A 40 -74.29 -7.44 15.06
C LEU A 40 -75.36 -8.48 14.70
N ALA A 41 -75.75 -9.32 15.66
CA ALA A 41 -76.72 -10.40 15.47
C ALA A 41 -78.17 -10.02 15.81
N ARG A 42 -78.43 -8.78 16.29
CA ARG A 42 -79.78 -8.33 16.65
C ARG A 42 -80.38 -7.41 15.59
N SER A 43 -81.66 -7.61 15.30
CA SER A 43 -82.48 -6.74 14.46
C SER A 43 -83.02 -5.56 15.28
N CYS A 44 -82.98 -4.36 14.71
CA CYS A 44 -83.56 -3.17 15.31
C CYS A 44 -85.08 -3.23 15.22
N TYR A 45 -85.78 -3.17 16.35
CA TYR A 45 -87.26 -3.21 16.35
C TYR A 45 -87.92 -2.02 15.64
N LYS A 46 -87.23 -0.87 15.48
CA LYS A 46 -87.79 0.31 14.78
C LYS A 46 -87.74 0.20 13.26
N CYS A 47 -86.59 -0.20 12.69
CA CYS A 47 -86.38 -0.23 11.23
C CYS A 47 -86.20 -1.63 10.65
N LYS A 48 -86.27 -2.67 11.49
CA LYS A 48 -86.05 -4.10 11.17
C LYS A 48 -84.69 -4.45 10.54
N LYS A 49 -83.74 -3.51 10.46
CA LYS A 49 -82.37 -3.76 9.98
C LYS A 49 -81.48 -4.31 11.11
N ILE A 50 -80.62 -5.27 10.79
CA ILE A 50 -79.64 -5.83 11.73
C ILE A 50 -78.49 -4.85 11.99
N GLY A 51 -77.82 -5.01 13.13
CA GLY A 51 -76.55 -4.33 13.39
C GLY A 51 -76.59 -3.12 14.32
N HIS A 52 -77.76 -2.75 14.89
CA HIS A 52 -77.86 -1.67 15.89
C HIS A 52 -79.08 -1.83 16.82
N TYR A 53 -79.06 -1.19 17.98
CA TYR A 53 -80.22 -1.14 18.89
C TYR A 53 -81.19 -0.01 18.50
N ALA A 54 -82.47 -0.15 18.85
CA ALA A 54 -83.53 0.84 18.57
C ALA A 54 -83.21 2.27 19.06
N ARG A 55 -82.42 2.40 20.14
CA ARG A 55 -81.91 3.67 20.68
C ARG A 55 -80.87 4.37 19.78
N MET A 56 -80.16 3.64 18.94
CA MET A 56 -79.15 4.17 18.00
C MET A 56 -79.68 4.22 16.55
N CYS A 57 -80.99 4.02 16.36
CA CYS A 57 -81.61 4.02 15.04
C CYS A 57 -81.68 5.44 14.48
N LYS A 58 -80.83 5.77 13.51
CA LYS A 58 -80.82 7.09 12.85
C LYS A 58 -82.06 7.36 11.98
N THR A 59 -82.89 6.35 11.78
CA THR A 59 -84.07 6.43 10.91
C THR A 59 -85.32 6.97 11.63
N SER A 60 -85.28 7.23 12.95
CA SER A 60 -86.49 7.62 13.69
C SER A 60 -86.89 9.08 13.62
N ASP A 61 -86.05 10.01 13.14
CA ASP A 61 -86.34 11.44 13.27
C ASP A 61 -86.06 12.21 11.97
N LYS A 62 -86.74 11.83 10.89
CA LYS A 62 -87.04 12.81 9.84
C LYS A 62 -88.41 13.41 10.14
N PRO A 63 -88.52 14.54 10.87
CA PRO A 63 -89.71 15.36 10.75
C PRO A 63 -89.86 15.72 9.27
N LYS A 64 -91.09 15.69 8.76
CA LYS A 64 -91.51 16.05 7.41
C LYS A 64 -91.10 17.51 7.09
N LEU A 65 -89.82 17.77 6.82
CA LEU A 65 -89.28 19.09 6.47
C LEU A 65 -89.47 19.45 4.98
N GLU A 66 -90.14 18.61 4.20
CA GLU A 66 -90.35 18.84 2.76
C GLU A 66 -91.50 19.81 2.43
N LEU A 67 -92.26 20.33 3.38
CA LEU A 67 -93.40 21.21 3.08
C LEU A 67 -93.23 22.71 3.39
N ASN A 68 -92.15 23.12 4.08
CA ASN A 68 -91.95 24.54 4.46
C ASN A 68 -90.93 25.31 3.60
N ALA A 69 -90.28 24.67 2.63
CA ALA A 69 -89.38 25.36 1.70
C ALA A 69 -90.10 26.18 0.61
N LEU A 70 -91.37 25.85 0.32
CA LEU A 70 -92.16 26.50 -0.74
C LEU A 70 -92.81 27.83 -0.31
N ASN A 71 -92.83 28.14 0.99
CA ASN A 71 -93.35 29.40 1.53
C ASN A 71 -92.26 30.38 1.98
N SER A 72 -90.99 30.12 1.63
CA SER A 72 -89.93 31.11 1.83
C SER A 72 -90.18 32.28 0.88
N LYS A 73 -90.56 33.43 1.47
CA LYS A 73 -90.82 34.71 0.81
C LYS A 73 -89.91 34.86 -0.42
N GLN A 74 -90.50 34.86 -1.62
CA GLN A 74 -89.75 35.08 -2.86
C GLN A 74 -88.95 36.36 -2.68
N LYS A 75 -87.62 36.21 -2.58
CA LYS A 75 -86.71 37.35 -2.53
C LYS A 75 -87.00 38.18 -3.76
N SER A 76 -87.20 39.49 -3.58
CA SER A 76 -87.37 40.38 -4.73
C SER A 76 -86.19 40.21 -5.69
N ASN A 77 -86.43 40.34 -7.00
CA ASN A 77 -85.36 40.24 -8.01
C ASN A 77 -84.17 41.15 -7.67
N ARG A 78 -84.42 42.31 -7.06
CA ARG A 78 -83.38 43.22 -6.56
C ARG A 78 -82.53 42.63 -5.44
N GLN A 79 -83.10 41.81 -4.55
CA GLN A 79 -82.34 41.11 -3.52
C GLN A 79 -81.55 39.93 -4.09
N ILE A 80 -82.12 39.17 -5.04
CA ILE A 80 -81.41 38.09 -5.73
C ILE A 80 -80.17 38.63 -6.46
N GLN A 81 -80.31 39.74 -7.20
CA GLN A 81 -79.18 40.38 -7.89
C GLN A 81 -78.11 40.89 -6.93
N ARG A 82 -78.50 41.47 -5.78
CA ARG A 82 -77.54 41.90 -4.74
C ARG A 82 -76.80 40.72 -4.11
N ASP A 83 -77.50 39.63 -3.83
CA ASP A 83 -76.90 38.42 -3.26
C ASP A 83 -75.95 37.77 -4.28
N LYS A 84 -76.36 37.69 -5.56
CA LYS A 84 -75.50 37.22 -6.65
C LYS A 84 -74.22 38.07 -6.76
N LYS A 85 -74.34 39.40 -6.78
CA LYS A 85 -73.18 40.31 -6.82
C LYS A 85 -72.26 40.14 -5.61
N ARG A 86 -72.83 39.97 -4.39
CA ARG A 86 -72.05 39.70 -3.17
C ARG A 86 -71.30 38.37 -3.27
N MET A 87 -71.94 37.32 -3.78
CA MET A 87 -71.30 36.02 -3.99
C MET A 87 -70.23 36.06 -5.08
N ASP A 88 -70.49 36.72 -6.20
CA ASP A 88 -69.51 36.88 -7.28
C ASP A 88 -68.27 37.64 -6.77
N THR A 89 -68.49 38.71 -5.98
CA THR A 89 -67.40 39.47 -5.33
C THR A 89 -66.61 38.61 -4.34
N TYR A 90 -67.29 37.82 -3.50
CA TYR A 90 -66.65 36.90 -2.56
C TYR A 90 -65.85 35.81 -3.30
N ILE A 91 -66.40 35.21 -4.34
CA ILE A 91 -65.70 34.20 -5.16
C ILE A 91 -64.47 34.83 -5.82
N GLN A 92 -64.58 36.05 -6.34
CA GLN A 92 -63.45 36.76 -6.95
C GLN A 92 -62.38 37.11 -5.92
N ASN A 93 -62.77 37.63 -4.76
CA ASN A 93 -61.85 37.94 -3.65
C ASN A 93 -61.15 36.68 -3.12
N LYS A 94 -61.88 35.57 -3.00
CA LYS A 94 -61.34 34.27 -2.59
C LYS A 94 -60.39 33.69 -3.64
N LYS A 95 -60.73 33.76 -4.93
CA LYS A 95 -59.85 33.32 -6.04
C LYS A 95 -58.56 34.12 -6.10
N THR A 96 -58.64 35.42 -5.80
CA THR A 96 -57.48 36.32 -5.78
C THR A 96 -56.78 36.37 -4.42
N CYS A 97 -57.25 35.59 -3.43
CA CYS A 97 -56.78 35.59 -2.05
C CYS A 97 -56.71 37.00 -1.41
N ARG A 98 -57.53 37.95 -1.86
CA ARG A 98 -57.50 39.36 -1.41
C ARG A 98 -57.89 39.53 0.05
N GLU A 99 -58.61 38.57 0.62
CA GLU A 99 -59.06 38.59 2.03
C GLU A 99 -57.98 38.15 3.02
N LEU A 100 -56.86 37.58 2.55
CA LEU A 100 -55.73 37.29 3.44
C LEU A 100 -55.02 38.62 3.79
N PRO A 101 -54.57 38.81 5.05
CA PRO A 101 -53.95 40.05 5.52
C PRO A 101 -52.66 40.44 4.76
N PHE A 102 -52.16 39.56 3.89
CA PHE A 102 -50.97 39.74 3.08
C PHE A 102 -51.24 40.33 1.69
N SER A 103 -52.50 40.54 1.30
CA SER A 103 -52.87 41.00 -0.05
C SER A 103 -52.45 42.45 -0.37
N ASN A 104 -52.19 43.27 0.66
CA ASN A 104 -51.71 44.64 0.50
C ASN A 104 -50.18 44.76 0.44
N LEU A 105 -49.44 43.65 0.58
CA LEU A 105 -48.00 43.66 0.36
C LEU A 105 -47.77 43.77 -1.15
N LYS A 106 -47.51 44.99 -1.64
CA LYS A 106 -47.12 45.30 -3.03
C LYS A 106 -45.74 44.75 -3.40
N ASP A 107 -45.29 43.72 -2.72
CA ASP A 107 -44.01 43.11 -2.96
C ASP A 107 -44.15 42.20 -4.17
N ALA A 108 -43.67 42.64 -5.33
CA ALA A 108 -43.72 41.89 -6.59
C ALA A 108 -43.08 40.49 -6.47
N ASN A 109 -42.28 40.29 -5.42
CA ASN A 109 -41.67 39.02 -5.08
C ASN A 109 -42.64 38.03 -4.43
N PHE A 110 -43.61 38.49 -3.63
CA PHE A 110 -44.53 37.62 -2.90
C PHE A 110 -45.44 36.81 -3.84
N GLY A 111 -45.86 37.41 -4.96
CA GLY A 111 -46.64 36.71 -5.99
C GLY A 111 -45.92 35.51 -6.60
N LYS A 112 -44.57 35.54 -6.68
CA LYS A 112 -43.78 34.40 -7.19
C LYS A 112 -43.75 33.22 -6.22
N TYR A 113 -43.82 33.48 -4.91
CA TYR A 113 -43.85 32.44 -3.88
C TYR A 113 -45.23 31.79 -3.72
N LEU A 114 -46.30 32.50 -4.07
CA LEU A 114 -47.66 31.95 -4.09
C LEU A 114 -47.94 31.10 -5.34
N ASP A 115 -47.20 31.29 -6.42
CA ASP A 115 -47.22 30.35 -7.55
C ASP A 115 -46.45 29.08 -7.16
N VAL A 116 -47.18 28.12 -6.61
CA VAL A 116 -46.70 26.78 -6.25
C VAL A 116 -45.93 26.13 -7.41
N THR A 117 -46.32 26.42 -8.65
CA THR A 117 -45.64 25.90 -9.85
C THR A 117 -44.22 26.46 -9.99
N CYS A 118 -44.02 27.75 -9.69
CA CYS A 118 -42.72 28.41 -9.74
C CYS A 118 -41.78 27.86 -8.66
N VAL A 119 -42.28 27.69 -7.44
CA VAL A 119 -41.54 27.11 -6.31
C VAL A 119 -41.11 25.68 -6.64
N ILE A 120 -42.04 24.82 -7.08
CA ILE A 120 -41.73 23.43 -7.44
C ILE A 120 -40.71 23.36 -8.58
N LYS A 121 -40.82 24.21 -9.62
CA LYS A 121 -39.84 24.25 -10.71
C LYS A 121 -38.45 24.64 -10.24
N THR A 122 -38.36 25.58 -9.29
CA THR A 122 -37.09 26.03 -8.72
C THR A 122 -36.46 24.94 -7.86
N GLU A 123 -37.25 24.32 -6.98
CA GLU A 123 -36.77 23.19 -6.16
C GLU A 123 -36.35 22.00 -7.03
N LEU A 124 -37.08 21.69 -8.10
CA LEU A 124 -36.71 20.62 -9.02
C LEU A 124 -35.38 20.93 -9.75
N LYS A 125 -35.16 22.19 -10.15
CA LYS A 125 -33.86 22.61 -10.70
C LYS A 125 -32.73 22.45 -9.68
N ASN A 126 -32.95 22.83 -8.42
CA ASN A 126 -31.98 22.69 -7.35
C ASN A 126 -31.63 21.23 -7.08
N VAL A 127 -32.64 20.35 -6.98
CA VAL A 127 -32.44 18.91 -6.80
C VAL A 127 -31.70 18.30 -7.99
N LYS A 128 -32.05 18.69 -9.22
CA LYS A 128 -31.36 18.22 -10.44
C LYS A 128 -29.90 18.66 -10.46
N GLN A 129 -29.60 19.88 -10.00
CA GLN A 129 -28.22 20.36 -9.91
C GLN A 129 -27.43 19.58 -8.86
N LYS A 130 -27.97 19.43 -7.64
CA LYS A 130 -27.34 18.61 -6.58
C LYS A 130 -27.06 17.17 -7.02
N TYR A 131 -27.96 16.56 -7.78
CA TYR A 131 -27.74 15.23 -8.32
C TYR A 131 -26.55 15.19 -9.30
N LYS A 132 -26.43 16.19 -10.19
CA LYS A 132 -25.29 16.31 -11.12
C LYS A 132 -23.97 16.54 -10.37
N ASP A 133 -23.98 17.40 -9.36
CA ASP A 133 -22.79 17.69 -8.55
C ASP A 133 -22.33 16.41 -7.83
N ASN A 134 -23.27 15.68 -7.20
CA ASN A 134 -22.97 14.38 -6.59
C ASN A 134 -22.43 13.35 -7.59
N GLN A 135 -22.94 13.34 -8.82
CA GLN A 135 -22.46 12.44 -9.88
C GLN A 135 -21.03 12.78 -10.30
N ILE A 136 -20.68 14.07 -10.38
CA ILE A 136 -19.33 14.55 -10.66
C ILE A 136 -18.39 14.17 -9.52
N ASP A 137 -18.80 14.37 -8.27
CA ASP A 137 -18.00 14.01 -7.10
C ASP A 137 -17.73 12.50 -7.02
N GLN A 138 -18.74 11.67 -7.31
CA GLN A 138 -18.57 10.22 -7.43
C GLN A 138 -17.59 9.86 -8.54
N GLN A 139 -17.68 10.50 -9.71
CA GLN A 139 -16.75 10.25 -10.82
C GLN A 139 -15.31 10.67 -10.45
N ASN A 140 -15.14 11.81 -9.78
CA ASN A 140 -13.84 12.27 -9.31
C ASN A 140 -13.23 11.30 -8.29
N HIS A 141 -14.05 10.78 -7.38
CA HIS A 141 -13.59 9.77 -6.41
C HIS A 141 -13.17 8.46 -7.10
N VAL A 142 -13.93 8.00 -8.09
CA VAL A 142 -13.55 6.82 -8.90
C VAL A 142 -12.23 7.07 -9.64
N ASN A 143 -12.04 8.24 -10.25
CA ASN A 143 -10.80 8.58 -10.96
C ASN A 143 -9.60 8.65 -10.01
N GLU A 144 -9.77 9.18 -8.79
CA GLU A 144 -8.72 9.20 -7.77
C GLU A 144 -8.32 7.78 -7.35
N LEU A 145 -9.30 6.91 -7.08
CA LEU A 145 -9.04 5.51 -6.77
C LEU A 145 -8.34 4.77 -7.93
N GLN A 146 -8.71 5.08 -9.18
CA GLN A 146 -8.02 4.54 -10.36
C GLN A 146 -6.56 5.00 -10.41
N SER A 147 -6.29 6.29 -10.16
CA SER A 147 -4.91 6.80 -10.12
C SER A 147 -4.07 6.15 -9.02
N GLN A 148 -4.66 5.90 -7.85
CA GLN A 148 -4.00 5.18 -6.75
C GLN A 148 -3.70 3.73 -7.13
N LEU A 149 -4.65 3.05 -7.77
CA LEU A 149 -4.46 1.68 -8.25
C LEU A 149 -3.33 1.59 -9.29
N GLU A 150 -3.27 2.54 -10.24
CA GLU A 150 -2.19 2.61 -11.23
C GLU A 150 -0.81 2.78 -10.59
N LYS A 151 -0.69 3.62 -9.55
CA LYS A 151 0.56 3.77 -8.79
C LYS A 151 1.00 2.45 -8.15
N LEU A 152 0.08 1.77 -7.46
CA LEU A 152 0.36 0.48 -6.83
C LEU A 152 0.75 -0.60 -7.85
N VAL A 153 0.08 -0.64 -9.01
CA VAL A 153 0.43 -1.57 -10.10
C VAL A 153 1.86 -1.30 -10.60
N ASN A 154 2.24 -0.04 -10.77
CA ASN A 154 3.60 0.32 -11.18
C ASN A 154 4.65 -0.07 -10.13
N GLU A 155 4.36 0.11 -8.84
CA GLU A 155 5.23 -0.34 -7.74
C GLU A 155 5.40 -1.85 -7.75
N ILE A 156 4.33 -2.63 -7.95
CA ILE A 156 4.38 -4.09 -8.07
C ILE A 156 5.24 -4.51 -9.27
N ILE A 157 5.12 -3.83 -10.42
CA ILE A 157 5.94 -4.10 -11.61
C ILE A 157 7.43 -3.86 -11.31
N GLN A 158 7.76 -2.75 -10.64
CA GLN A 158 9.15 -2.45 -10.25
C GLN A 158 9.69 -3.50 -9.27
N ALA A 159 8.92 -3.88 -8.25
CA ALA A 159 9.30 -4.92 -7.31
C ALA A 159 9.56 -6.26 -8.01
N ARG A 160 8.71 -6.63 -8.98
CA ARG A 160 8.90 -7.83 -9.80
C ARG A 160 10.21 -7.78 -10.59
N GLN A 161 10.55 -6.65 -11.22
CA GLN A 161 11.81 -6.48 -11.94
C GLN A 161 13.03 -6.65 -11.03
N ILE A 162 12.96 -6.12 -9.81
CA ILE A 162 14.03 -6.27 -8.80
C ILE A 162 14.17 -7.74 -8.41
N ILE A 163 13.06 -8.43 -8.13
CA ILE A 163 13.07 -9.86 -7.79
C ILE A 163 13.67 -10.70 -8.92
N THR A 164 13.33 -10.42 -10.18
CA THR A 164 13.92 -11.12 -11.33
C THR A 164 15.44 -10.95 -11.39
N LYS A 165 15.95 -9.72 -11.18
CA LYS A 165 17.40 -9.47 -11.12
C LYS A 165 18.08 -10.26 -9.99
N PHE A 166 17.45 -10.34 -8.82
CA PHE A 166 17.98 -11.14 -7.70
C PHE A 166 17.98 -12.64 -7.99
N ILE A 167 16.96 -13.15 -8.69
CA ILE A 167 16.91 -14.56 -9.12
C ILE A 167 18.07 -14.85 -10.07
N ASP A 168 18.33 -13.98 -11.05
CA ASP A 168 19.43 -14.13 -12.00
C ASP A 168 20.78 -14.14 -11.27
N GLN A 169 21.02 -13.18 -10.36
CA GLN A 169 22.23 -13.13 -9.53
C GLN A 169 22.41 -14.40 -8.67
N THR A 170 21.32 -14.92 -8.10
CA THR A 170 21.36 -16.14 -7.29
C THR A 170 21.70 -17.36 -8.15
N SER A 171 21.22 -17.39 -9.40
CA SER A 171 21.56 -18.44 -10.37
C SER A 171 23.04 -18.40 -10.72
N ASP A 172 23.60 -17.22 -10.98
CA ASP A 172 25.03 -17.05 -11.31
C ASP A 172 25.92 -17.51 -10.14
N LEU A 173 25.61 -17.08 -8.91
CA LEU A 173 26.32 -17.52 -7.71
C LEU A 173 26.21 -19.03 -7.48
N LYS A 174 25.08 -19.65 -7.83
CA LYS A 174 24.92 -21.09 -7.74
C LYS A 174 25.83 -21.82 -8.72
N GLN A 175 25.95 -21.33 -9.96
CA GLN A 175 26.88 -21.89 -10.96
C GLN A 175 28.34 -21.71 -10.55
N GLU A 176 28.69 -20.58 -9.92
CA GLU A 176 30.03 -20.35 -9.39
C GLU A 176 30.37 -21.32 -8.25
N ASN A 177 29.44 -21.52 -7.31
CA ASN A 177 29.62 -22.50 -6.24
C ASN A 177 29.77 -23.93 -6.76
N GLU A 178 29.05 -24.30 -7.82
CA GLU A 178 29.20 -25.59 -8.47
C GLU A 178 30.59 -25.75 -9.10
N LYS A 179 31.09 -24.72 -9.80
CA LYS A 179 32.47 -24.71 -10.31
C LYS A 179 33.50 -24.83 -9.20
N LEU A 180 33.33 -24.10 -8.10
CA LEU A 180 34.23 -24.17 -6.95
C LEU A 180 34.22 -25.57 -6.33
N SER A 181 33.06 -26.22 -6.21
CA SER A 181 32.95 -27.60 -5.74
C SER A 181 33.78 -28.56 -6.60
N ILE A 182 33.68 -28.46 -7.93
CA ILE A 182 34.46 -29.28 -8.86
C ILE A 182 35.97 -29.04 -8.66
N THR A 183 36.40 -27.79 -8.52
CA THR A 183 37.83 -27.48 -8.30
C THR A 183 38.34 -28.00 -6.96
N VAL A 184 37.52 -27.98 -5.91
CA VAL A 184 37.88 -28.54 -4.61
C VAL A 184 38.09 -30.05 -4.71
N ASP A 185 37.23 -30.74 -5.46
CA ASP A 185 37.35 -32.19 -5.64
C ASP A 185 38.58 -32.55 -6.49
N GLN A 186 38.87 -31.79 -7.56
CA GLN A 186 40.12 -31.94 -8.33
C GLN A 186 41.36 -31.71 -7.48
N ASN A 187 41.34 -30.72 -6.57
CA ASN A 187 42.46 -30.46 -5.69
C ASN A 187 42.68 -31.62 -4.69
N LYS A 188 41.60 -32.21 -4.15
CA LYS A 188 41.70 -33.39 -3.28
C LYS A 188 42.30 -34.59 -4.01
N GLU A 189 41.94 -34.80 -5.28
CA GLU A 189 42.55 -35.84 -6.12
C GLU A 189 44.05 -35.60 -6.29
N SER A 190 44.45 -34.37 -6.64
CA SER A 190 45.88 -34.02 -6.75
C SER A 190 46.63 -34.14 -5.42
N GLU A 191 46.00 -33.82 -4.30
CA GLU A 191 46.58 -33.98 -2.96
C GLU A 191 46.79 -35.47 -2.65
N ALA A 192 45.81 -36.32 -2.96
CA ALA A 192 45.93 -37.77 -2.81
C ALA A 192 47.08 -38.34 -3.67
N GLU A 193 47.24 -37.90 -4.91
CA GLU A 193 48.37 -38.28 -5.78
C GLU A 193 49.72 -37.85 -5.17
N THR A 194 49.82 -36.61 -4.67
CA THR A 194 51.07 -36.14 -4.04
C THR A 194 51.40 -36.90 -2.77
N ASN A 195 50.40 -37.27 -1.98
CA ASN A 195 50.59 -38.08 -0.77
C ASN A 195 51.05 -39.50 -1.13
N GLN A 196 50.50 -40.09 -2.18
CA GLN A 196 50.95 -41.39 -2.69
C GLN A 196 52.42 -41.35 -3.13
N ILE A 197 52.83 -40.31 -3.89
CA ILE A 197 54.22 -40.12 -4.31
C ILE A 197 55.14 -39.96 -3.09
N LEU A 198 54.70 -39.21 -2.07
CA LEU A 198 55.46 -39.02 -0.83
C LEU A 198 55.66 -40.34 -0.08
N GLU A 199 54.64 -41.19 0.03
CA GLU A 199 54.74 -42.51 0.63
C GLU A 199 55.72 -43.43 -0.12
N GLU A 200 55.69 -43.41 -1.46
CA GLU A 200 56.66 -44.15 -2.29
C GLU A 200 58.10 -43.66 -2.08
N LEU A 201 58.31 -42.35 -1.94
CA LEU A 201 59.63 -41.77 -1.66
C LEU A 201 60.14 -42.14 -0.26
N ILE A 202 59.26 -42.10 0.76
CA ILE A 202 59.60 -42.52 2.13
C ILE A 202 60.05 -43.99 2.11
N LYS A 203 59.31 -44.85 1.41
CA LYS A 203 59.63 -46.27 1.28
C LYS A 203 60.98 -46.50 0.60
N LYS A 204 61.27 -45.81 -0.52
CA LYS A 204 62.58 -45.91 -1.18
C LYS A 204 63.72 -45.42 -0.28
N ASN A 205 63.47 -44.38 0.51
CA ASN A 205 64.49 -43.85 1.42
C ASN A 205 64.77 -44.82 2.59
N SER A 206 63.76 -45.55 3.08
CA SER A 206 64.01 -46.62 4.04
C SER A 206 64.79 -47.79 3.45
N GLU A 207 64.47 -48.21 2.21
CA GLU A 207 65.22 -49.27 1.49
C GLU A 207 66.68 -48.87 1.31
N LEU A 208 66.95 -47.64 0.85
CA LEU A 208 68.32 -47.11 0.72
C LEU A 208 69.07 -47.03 2.05
N SER A 209 68.36 -46.74 3.15
CA SER A 209 68.97 -46.71 4.48
C SER A 209 69.40 -48.10 4.95
N GLU A 210 68.61 -49.14 4.64
CA GLU A 210 68.93 -50.54 4.92
C GLU A 210 70.15 -50.99 4.08
N GLU A 211 70.17 -50.68 2.78
CA GLU A 211 71.34 -50.95 1.91
C GLU A 211 72.62 -50.29 2.47
N LEU A 212 72.53 -49.06 2.98
CA LEU A 212 73.65 -48.33 3.56
C LEU A 212 74.19 -48.94 4.86
N GLU A 213 73.34 -49.60 5.65
CA GLU A 213 73.78 -50.36 6.82
C GLU A 213 74.51 -51.65 6.41
N GLU A 214 73.99 -52.36 5.41
CA GLU A 214 74.63 -53.56 4.85
C GLU A 214 76.03 -53.24 4.28
N TYR A 215 76.19 -52.11 3.59
CA TYR A 215 77.50 -51.64 3.11
C TYR A 215 78.49 -51.35 4.24
N LYS A 216 78.04 -50.80 5.37
CA LYS A 216 78.93 -50.52 6.52
C LYS A 216 79.40 -51.80 7.19
N GLU A 217 78.52 -52.78 7.35
CA GLU A 217 78.90 -54.10 7.88
C GLU A 217 79.96 -54.77 7.00
N PHE A 218 79.83 -54.65 5.66
CA PHE A 218 80.80 -55.16 4.70
C PHE A 218 82.17 -54.43 4.76
N GLU A 219 82.20 -53.12 4.99
CA GLU A 219 83.46 -52.39 5.19
C GLU A 219 84.16 -52.82 6.50
N GLU A 220 83.41 -53.04 7.58
CA GLU A 220 83.98 -53.48 8.86
C GLU A 220 84.60 -54.89 8.75
N GLU A 221 83.96 -55.83 8.05
CA GLU A 221 84.51 -57.18 7.81
C GLU A 221 85.77 -57.19 6.94
N ASN A 222 85.91 -56.26 5.99
CA ASN A 222 87.08 -56.21 5.09
C ASN A 222 88.31 -55.50 5.68
N THR A 223 88.24 -54.93 6.88
CA THR A 223 89.42 -54.33 7.54
C THR A 223 90.34 -55.34 8.24
N MET A 224 90.08 -56.64 8.10
CA MET A 224 90.79 -57.70 8.82
C MET A 224 91.30 -58.80 7.87
N PHE A 225 92.26 -58.50 6.97
CA PHE A 225 93.17 -59.52 6.42
C PHE A 225 94.49 -58.96 5.86
N ASP A 226 95.57 -59.46 6.48
CA ASP A 226 96.99 -59.67 6.19
C ASP A 226 97.83 -59.02 5.05
N SER A 227 99.11 -58.97 5.41
CA SER A 227 100.34 -58.41 4.85
C SER A 227 100.90 -59.03 3.55
N ASP A 228 100.13 -59.78 2.77
CA ASP A 228 100.66 -60.50 1.60
C ASP A 228 100.03 -59.99 0.31
N GLY A 229 100.86 -59.38 -0.54
CA GLY A 229 100.45 -58.55 -1.65
C GLY A 229 99.65 -59.26 -2.73
N GLU A 230 98.40 -58.84 -2.88
CA GLU A 230 97.60 -58.99 -4.10
C GLU A 230 96.93 -57.65 -4.43
N GLU A 231 96.71 -57.45 -5.73
CA GLU A 231 96.38 -56.18 -6.39
C GLU A 231 95.23 -55.42 -5.74
N THR A 232 95.58 -54.50 -4.85
CA THR A 232 94.74 -53.38 -4.45
C THR A 232 94.45 -52.54 -5.69
N TYR A 233 93.22 -52.60 -6.19
CA TYR A 233 92.72 -51.64 -7.17
C TYR A 233 92.69 -50.27 -6.48
N PHE A 234 93.80 -49.54 -6.58
CA PHE A 234 93.85 -48.16 -6.14
C PHE A 234 92.83 -47.40 -6.99
N ILE A 235 91.67 -47.08 -6.40
CA ILE A 235 90.80 -46.04 -6.91
C ILE A 235 91.69 -44.82 -7.04
N THR A 236 92.02 -44.46 -8.27
CA THR A 236 92.92 -43.34 -8.49
C THR A 236 92.16 -42.10 -8.07
N ASN A 237 92.83 -41.08 -7.54
CA ASN A 237 92.17 -39.81 -7.20
C ASN A 237 91.32 -39.28 -8.37
N LYS A 238 91.68 -39.64 -9.61
CA LYS A 238 90.96 -39.32 -10.84
C LYS A 238 89.55 -39.94 -10.93
N ASP A 239 89.34 -41.13 -10.39
CA ASP A 239 88.03 -41.80 -10.39
C ASP A 239 87.11 -41.19 -9.32
N VAL A 240 87.68 -40.83 -8.16
CA VAL A 240 86.97 -40.06 -7.12
C VAL A 240 86.58 -38.67 -7.63
N ASP A 241 87.50 -37.99 -8.31
CA ASP A 241 87.24 -36.67 -8.90
C ASP A 241 86.11 -36.76 -9.94
N LYS A 242 86.08 -37.81 -10.77
CA LYS A 242 85.02 -38.02 -11.75
C LYS A 242 83.66 -38.29 -11.08
N MET A 243 83.63 -39.11 -10.02
CA MET A 243 82.40 -39.33 -9.24
C MET A 243 81.90 -38.06 -8.56
N LEU A 244 82.81 -37.24 -8.01
CA LEU A 244 82.48 -35.94 -7.42
C LEU A 244 81.95 -34.96 -8.47
N GLU A 245 82.49 -34.97 -9.69
CA GLU A 245 82.02 -34.15 -10.79
C GLU A 245 80.60 -34.56 -11.24
N GLU A 246 80.33 -35.86 -11.36
CA GLU A 246 78.99 -36.40 -11.66
C GLU A 246 77.97 -36.09 -10.54
N GLN A 247 78.38 -36.18 -9.27
CA GLN A 247 77.54 -35.75 -8.13
C GLN A 247 77.29 -34.24 -8.13
N SER A 248 78.30 -33.43 -8.45
CA SER A 248 78.16 -31.98 -8.55
C SER A 248 77.16 -31.59 -9.65
N ASP A 249 77.23 -32.23 -10.82
CA ASP A 249 76.32 -31.98 -11.94
C ASP A 249 74.87 -32.37 -11.62
N THR A 250 74.66 -33.48 -10.93
CA THR A 250 73.31 -33.89 -10.50
C THR A 250 72.75 -32.94 -9.45
N HIS A 251 73.57 -32.49 -8.49
CA HIS A 251 73.19 -31.45 -7.54
C HIS A 251 72.82 -30.13 -8.22
N LEU A 252 73.61 -29.68 -9.19
CA LEU A 252 73.33 -28.45 -9.96
C LEU A 252 71.98 -28.53 -10.71
N LYS A 253 71.65 -29.68 -11.30
CA LYS A 253 70.35 -29.90 -11.96
C LYS A 253 69.19 -29.84 -10.96
N LEU A 254 69.34 -30.44 -9.78
CA LEU A 254 68.33 -30.39 -8.72
C LEU A 254 68.13 -28.98 -8.19
N VAL A 255 69.21 -28.23 -7.95
CA VAL A 255 69.15 -26.83 -7.51
C VAL A 255 68.42 -25.98 -8.55
N SER A 256 68.75 -26.11 -9.84
CA SER A 256 68.06 -25.37 -10.91
C SER A 256 66.56 -25.68 -10.94
N LYS A 257 66.17 -26.95 -10.78
CA LYS A 257 64.76 -27.34 -10.76
C LYS A 257 64.02 -26.73 -9.56
N LEU A 258 64.64 -26.75 -8.37
CA LEU A 258 64.09 -26.12 -7.17
C LEU A 258 63.94 -24.61 -7.31
N GLU A 259 64.88 -23.93 -7.96
CA GLU A 259 64.78 -22.49 -8.24
C GLU A 259 63.61 -22.14 -9.16
N ASP A 260 63.33 -22.97 -10.17
CA ASP A 260 62.21 -22.78 -11.08
C ASP A 260 60.85 -23.03 -10.41
N GLU A 261 60.76 -24.05 -9.55
CA GLU A 261 59.60 -24.29 -8.71
C GLU A 261 59.35 -23.13 -7.73
N ASN A 262 60.41 -22.60 -7.11
CA ASN A 262 60.33 -21.42 -6.23
C ASN A 262 59.88 -20.16 -7.00
N ARG A 263 60.37 -19.94 -8.22
CA ARG A 263 59.90 -18.84 -9.09
C ARG A 263 58.42 -18.98 -9.40
N THR A 264 57.97 -20.19 -9.68
CA THR A 264 56.56 -20.50 -9.97
C THR A 264 55.68 -20.25 -8.74
N LEU A 265 56.10 -20.71 -7.55
CA LEU A 265 55.40 -20.47 -6.29
C LEU A 265 55.31 -18.98 -5.95
N LYS A 266 56.41 -18.24 -6.16
CA LYS A 266 56.43 -16.79 -5.93
C LYS A 266 55.44 -16.06 -6.83
N SER A 267 55.36 -16.41 -8.11
CA SER A 267 54.38 -15.85 -9.04
C SER A 267 52.93 -16.16 -8.61
N LYS A 268 52.66 -17.39 -8.15
CA LYS A 268 51.34 -17.76 -7.61
C LYS A 268 50.96 -16.96 -6.36
N MET A 269 51.92 -16.73 -5.45
CA MET A 269 51.68 -15.88 -4.28
C MET A 269 51.36 -14.44 -4.67
N GLU A 270 52.13 -13.86 -5.61
CA GLU A 270 51.87 -12.50 -6.10
C GLU A 270 50.46 -12.36 -6.70
N HIS A 271 50.02 -13.36 -7.48
CA HIS A 271 48.66 -13.42 -8.00
C HIS A 271 47.60 -13.48 -6.89
N LEU A 272 47.79 -14.32 -5.86
CA LEU A 272 46.88 -14.41 -4.71
C LEU A 272 46.77 -13.07 -3.96
N THR A 273 47.88 -12.37 -3.73
CA THR A 273 47.85 -11.02 -3.14
C THR A 273 47.09 -10.02 -4.00
N SER A 274 47.21 -10.10 -5.33
CA SER A 274 46.45 -9.25 -6.26
C SER A 274 44.94 -9.50 -6.16
N VAL A 275 44.54 -10.77 -6.12
CA VAL A 275 43.14 -11.19 -5.93
C VAL A 275 42.59 -10.73 -4.58
N GLN A 276 43.36 -10.87 -3.49
CA GLN A 276 42.97 -10.37 -2.17
C GLN A 276 42.77 -8.84 -2.17
N CYS A 277 43.63 -8.09 -2.86
CA CYS A 277 43.48 -6.65 -3.00
C CYS A 277 42.20 -6.28 -3.77
N ALA A 278 41.90 -7.01 -4.85
CA ALA A 278 40.66 -6.83 -5.62
C ALA A 278 39.41 -7.12 -4.76
N ASN A 279 39.40 -8.22 -4.01
CA ASN A 279 38.29 -8.56 -3.10
C ASN A 279 38.06 -7.48 -2.03
N SER A 280 39.12 -6.96 -1.43
CA SER A 280 39.00 -5.86 -0.46
C SER A 280 38.41 -4.57 -1.08
N THR A 281 38.59 -4.38 -2.38
CA THR A 281 38.03 -3.24 -3.12
C THR A 281 36.54 -3.46 -3.40
N ILE A 282 36.15 -4.69 -3.73
CA ILE A 282 34.75 -5.10 -3.91
C ILE A 282 33.97 -4.93 -2.60
N GLU A 283 34.49 -5.42 -1.47
CA GLU A 283 33.86 -5.24 -0.15
C GLU A 283 33.66 -3.75 0.21
N LYS A 284 34.62 -2.89 -0.14
CA LYS A 284 34.49 -1.43 0.03
C LYS A 284 33.42 -0.83 -0.88
N GLN A 285 33.19 -1.38 -2.07
CA GLN A 285 32.11 -0.94 -2.96
C GLN A 285 30.75 -1.43 -2.46
N GLU A 286 30.65 -2.68 -2.00
CA GLU A 286 29.42 -3.23 -1.43
C GLU A 286 29.00 -2.49 -0.15
N THR A 287 29.94 -2.17 0.73
CA THR A 287 29.65 -1.38 1.93
C THR A 287 29.15 0.03 1.57
N ARG A 288 29.71 0.67 0.53
CA ARG A 288 29.19 1.95 0.01
C ARG A 288 27.77 1.79 -0.52
N LEU A 289 27.50 0.80 -1.38
CA LEU A 289 26.17 0.54 -1.91
C LEU A 289 25.15 0.23 -0.80
N ASN A 290 25.53 -0.54 0.22
CA ASN A 290 24.67 -0.85 1.35
C ASN A 290 24.40 0.39 2.22
N THR A 291 25.37 1.29 2.41
CA THR A 291 25.12 2.56 3.12
C THR A 291 24.23 3.51 2.33
N GLU A 292 24.29 3.48 0.99
CA GLU A 292 23.38 4.25 0.14
C GLU A 292 21.97 3.67 0.13
N THR A 293 21.85 2.34 0.14
CA THR A 293 20.56 1.63 0.09
C THR A 293 19.84 1.61 1.45
N ARG A 294 20.57 1.74 2.56
CA ARG A 294 19.99 1.86 3.92
C ARG A 294 19.53 3.27 4.29
N MET A 295 19.70 4.26 3.43
CA MET A 295 19.08 5.54 3.65
C MET A 295 17.55 5.37 3.69
N SER A 296 16.92 5.79 4.79
CA SER A 296 15.47 5.79 4.86
C SER A 296 14.92 6.59 3.68
N PRO A 297 13.79 6.20 3.07
CA PRO A 297 13.15 7.00 2.03
C PRO A 297 13.02 8.49 2.40
N MET A 298 12.87 8.81 3.70
CA MET A 298 12.87 10.19 4.20
C MET A 298 14.23 10.89 4.12
N ASP A 299 15.33 10.19 4.40
CA ASP A 299 16.68 10.76 4.30
C ASP A 299 17.07 11.06 2.84
N ILE A 300 16.55 10.26 1.89
CA ILE A 300 16.71 10.50 0.45
C ILE A 300 15.98 11.78 0.05
N VAL A 301 14.77 11.98 0.54
CA VAL A 301 13.98 13.20 0.31
C VAL A 301 14.69 14.42 0.91
N ASP A 302 15.21 14.33 2.13
CA ASP A 302 15.93 15.43 2.77
C ASP A 302 17.23 15.80 2.03
N LYS A 303 18.00 14.81 1.55
CA LYS A 303 19.18 15.08 0.69
C LYS A 303 18.79 15.72 -0.64
N LEU A 304 17.68 15.31 -1.26
CA LEU A 304 17.19 15.94 -2.49
C LEU A 304 16.76 17.39 -2.25
N ILE A 305 16.09 17.67 -1.14
CA ILE A 305 15.70 19.03 -0.73
C ILE A 305 16.95 19.89 -0.49
N GLN A 306 17.94 19.38 0.25
CA GLN A 306 19.21 20.09 0.48
C GLN A 306 19.96 20.38 -0.84
N ASN A 307 19.99 19.44 -1.78
CA ASN A 307 20.63 19.63 -3.09
C ASN A 307 19.89 20.64 -3.99
N GLN A 308 18.57 20.74 -3.89
CA GLN A 308 17.83 21.79 -4.59
C GLN A 308 18.11 23.17 -3.99
N ASN A 309 18.20 23.25 -2.65
CA ASN A 309 18.51 24.49 -1.95
C ASN A 309 19.94 24.99 -2.22
N SER A 310 20.94 24.09 -2.34
CA SER A 310 22.32 24.45 -2.70
C SER A 310 22.47 24.92 -4.16
N LYS A 311 21.71 24.34 -5.09
CA LYS A 311 21.64 24.82 -6.49
C LYS A 311 20.96 26.19 -6.62
N HIS A 312 20.04 26.53 -5.71
CA HIS A 312 19.40 27.85 -5.68
C HIS A 312 20.26 28.93 -5.01
N SER A 313 21.11 28.61 -4.03
CA SER A 313 22.00 29.59 -3.39
C SER A 313 23.14 30.04 -4.32
N THR A 314 23.72 29.13 -5.11
CA THR A 314 24.81 29.45 -6.06
C THR A 314 24.36 30.31 -7.24
N LYS A 315 23.10 30.18 -7.69
CA LYS A 315 22.52 31.07 -8.73
C LYS A 315 22.19 32.48 -8.23
N ARG A 316 22.05 32.70 -6.91
CA ARG A 316 21.85 34.06 -6.36
C ARG A 316 23.16 34.82 -6.18
N SER A 317 24.28 34.13 -5.94
CA SER A 317 25.60 34.78 -5.79
C SER A 317 26.17 35.29 -7.13
N SER A 318 25.94 34.59 -8.25
CA SER A 318 26.44 35.01 -9.57
C SER A 318 25.68 36.18 -10.22
N LYS A 319 24.47 36.51 -9.73
CA LYS A 319 23.72 37.70 -10.19
C LYS A 319 24.09 38.98 -9.43
N ASN A 320 24.74 38.87 -8.26
CA ASN A 320 25.12 40.05 -7.47
C ASN A 320 26.52 40.60 -7.85
N SER A 321 27.40 39.79 -8.46
CA SER A 321 28.69 40.29 -8.96
C SER A 321 28.56 41.09 -10.27
N LYS A 322 27.57 40.78 -11.12
CA LYS A 322 27.30 41.55 -12.36
C LYS A 322 26.59 42.89 -12.16
N ARG A 323 26.06 43.19 -10.96
CA ARG A 323 25.40 44.47 -10.66
C ARG A 323 26.33 45.51 -10.03
N LYS A 324 27.48 45.12 -9.47
CA LYS A 324 28.48 46.05 -8.92
C LYS A 324 29.42 46.67 -9.97
N SER A 325 29.51 46.14 -11.19
CA SER A 325 30.37 46.70 -12.25
C SER A 325 29.70 47.74 -13.16
N ARG A 326 28.43 48.10 -12.91
CA ARG A 326 27.68 49.06 -13.74
C ARG A 326 27.39 50.42 -13.09
N VAL A 327 27.81 50.63 -11.85
CA VAL A 327 27.54 51.89 -11.10
C VAL A 327 28.71 52.89 -11.16
N SER A 328 29.89 52.51 -11.69
CA SER A 328 31.07 53.38 -11.69
C SER A 328 31.37 54.07 -13.04
N LYS A 329 30.38 54.30 -13.91
CA LYS A 329 30.61 54.92 -15.24
C LYS A 329 29.84 56.20 -15.56
N ASN A 330 29.05 56.75 -14.64
CA ASN A 330 28.31 58.01 -14.88
C ASN A 330 28.65 59.08 -13.83
N THR A 331 29.91 59.50 -13.77
CA THR A 331 30.32 60.77 -13.17
C THR A 331 31.61 61.24 -13.84
N SER A 332 31.48 61.92 -14.98
CA SER A 332 32.45 62.85 -15.56
C SER A 332 31.72 63.72 -16.58
#